data_AF-A0A9P3IJK7-F1
#
_entry.id   AF-A0A9P3IJK7-F1
#
_cell.length_a   1.000
_cell.length_b   1.000
_cell.length_c   1.000
_cell.angle_alpha   90.00
_cell.angle_beta   90.00
_cell.angle_gamma   90.00
#
_symmetry.space_group_name_H-M   'P 1'
#
loop_
_entity.id
_entity.type
_entity.pdbx_description
1 polymer ?
#
loop_
_entity_poly.entity_id
_entity_poly.type
_entity_poly.pdbx_seq_one_letter_code
_entity_poly.pdbx_strand_id
1 'polypeptide(L)'
;MALQHHQIKQTVKHGGGCLMIWGCMTYEGASFMCKIDGRMDGPLYLNILQDELKNTIDFYELSPSDVIFQHDNEPKHKSRLVQQWLQE
;
A
#
# COMPACT_ATOMS: atom_id res chain seq x y z
N MET A 1 18.50 24.65 -29.78
CA MET A 1 18.83 25.57 -28.66
C MET A 1 18.84 24.71 -27.40
N ALA A 2 19.99 24.49 -26.78
CA ALA A 2 20.13 23.60 -25.61
C ALA A 2 20.28 24.46 -24.35
N LEU A 3 19.58 24.08 -23.28
CA LEU A 3 19.67 24.75 -21.98
C LEU A 3 21.05 24.50 -21.37
N GLN A 4 21.71 25.56 -20.94
CA GLN A 4 22.98 25.51 -20.22
C GLN A 4 22.73 25.07 -18.78
N HIS A 5 23.72 24.42 -18.15
CA HIS A 5 23.59 23.90 -16.77
C HIS A 5 23.17 24.97 -15.75
N HIS A 6 23.61 26.22 -15.92
CA HIS A 6 23.24 27.34 -15.04
C HIS A 6 21.78 27.82 -15.20
N GLN A 7 21.07 27.33 -16.22
CA GLN A 7 19.66 27.65 -16.49
C GLN A 7 18.70 26.60 -15.93
N ILE A 8 19.23 25.53 -15.29
CA ILE A 8 18.45 24.42 -14.76
C ILE A 8 18.68 24.32 -13.25
N LYS A 9 17.61 24.41 -12.46
CA LYS A 9 17.64 24.06 -11.03
C LYS A 9 17.11 22.64 -10.89
N GLN A 10 17.99 21.66 -10.72
CA GLN A 10 17.57 20.28 -10.47
C GLN A 10 16.84 20.21 -9.12
N THR A 11 15.64 19.63 -9.13
CA THR A 11 14.90 19.29 -7.91
C THR A 11 14.49 17.83 -7.99
N VAL A 12 14.66 17.09 -6.89
CA VAL A 12 14.22 15.68 -6.79
C VAL A 12 12.74 15.61 -6.42
N LYS A 13 12.27 16.54 -5.58
CA LYS A 13 10.87 16.69 -5.19
C LYS A 13 10.50 18.15 -5.31
N HIS A 14 9.40 18.42 -6.01
CA HIS A 14 8.80 19.73 -6.10
C HIS A 14 7.91 19.99 -4.88
N GLY A 15 7.67 21.26 -4.54
CA GLY A 15 6.64 21.63 -3.58
C GLY A 15 5.24 21.27 -4.09
N GLY A 16 4.26 21.14 -3.19
CA GLY A 16 2.88 20.76 -3.53
C GLY A 16 2.30 19.62 -2.69
N GLY A 17 3.14 18.98 -1.86
CA GLY A 17 2.74 17.89 -0.98
C GLY A 17 2.80 16.52 -1.64
N CYS A 18 2.27 15.50 -0.96
CA CYS A 18 2.14 14.15 -1.48
C CYS A 18 0.82 13.53 -1.02
N LEU A 19 0.30 12.60 -1.83
CA LEU A 19 -0.82 11.73 -1.47
C LEU A 19 -0.26 10.32 -1.29
N MET A 20 -0.49 9.72 -0.13
CA MET A 20 -0.15 8.31 0.11
C MET A 20 -1.42 7.49 0.02
N ILE A 21 -1.35 6.38 -0.71
CA ILE A 21 -2.47 5.47 -0.96
C ILE A 21 -1.97 4.07 -0.65
N TRP A 22 -2.85 3.26 -0.08
CA TRP A 22 -2.71 1.81 -0.04
C TRP A 22 -3.74 1.18 -0.97
N GLY A 23 -3.34 0.12 -1.66
CA GLY A 23 -4.22 -0.74 -2.43
C GLY A 23 -3.49 -2.03 -2.78
N CYS A 24 -4.24 -3.07 -3.15
CA CYS A 24 -3.68 -4.30 -3.69
C CYS A 24 -4.19 -4.54 -5.12
N MET A 25 -3.82 -5.66 -5.73
CA MET A 25 -4.36 -6.10 -7.01
C MET A 25 -4.45 -7.62 -6.98
N THR A 26 -5.48 -8.18 -7.61
CA THR A 26 -5.65 -9.62 -7.78
C THR A 26 -5.56 -9.95 -9.28
N TYR A 27 -5.52 -11.24 -9.61
CA TYR A 27 -5.60 -11.66 -11.02
C TYR A 27 -6.98 -11.35 -11.64
N GLU A 28 -8.02 -11.17 -10.82
CA GLU A 28 -9.37 -10.77 -11.27
C GLU A 28 -9.43 -9.26 -11.62
N GLY A 29 -8.59 -8.43 -10.99
CA GLY A 29 -8.47 -7.02 -11.35
C GLY A 29 -8.08 -6.07 -10.22
N ALA A 30 -8.54 -4.83 -10.37
CA ALA A 30 -8.29 -3.73 -9.44
C ALA A 30 -9.06 -3.91 -8.14
N SER A 31 -8.35 -3.79 -7.01
CA SER A 31 -8.92 -3.97 -5.68
C SER A 31 -9.44 -2.68 -5.05
N PHE A 32 -9.92 -2.79 -3.81
CA PHE A 32 -10.18 -1.62 -2.99
C PHE A 32 -8.88 -0.90 -2.57
N MET A 33 -8.99 0.41 -2.37
CA MET A 33 -7.86 1.27 -2.06
C MET A 33 -8.27 2.41 -1.14
N CYS A 34 -7.37 2.80 -0.25
CA CYS A 34 -7.62 3.84 0.73
C CYS A 34 -6.50 4.87 0.75
N LYS A 35 -6.85 6.10 1.14
CA LYS A 35 -5.87 7.16 1.40
C LYS A 35 -5.26 6.93 2.78
N ILE A 36 -3.93 7.04 2.87
CA ILE A 36 -3.22 7.06 4.15
C ILE A 36 -2.97 8.52 4.53
N ASP A 37 -3.53 8.93 5.67
CA ASP A 37 -3.23 10.22 6.29
C ASP A 37 -2.05 10.08 7.25
N GLY A 38 -0.95 10.77 6.92
CA GLY A 38 0.26 10.78 7.75
C GLY A 38 1.10 9.51 7.58
N ARG A 39 1.72 9.05 8.67
CA ARG A 39 2.63 7.88 8.66
C ARG A 39 1.87 6.62 9.01
N MET A 40 1.95 5.61 8.15
CA MET A 40 1.42 4.29 8.43
C MET A 40 2.24 3.57 9.50
N ASP A 41 1.58 3.05 10.53
CA ASP A 41 2.12 2.17 11.56
C ASP A 41 1.51 0.75 11.46
N GLY A 42 1.91 -0.15 12.36
CA GLY A 42 1.44 -1.53 12.35
C GLY A 42 -0.06 -1.68 12.57
N PRO A 43 -0.66 -1.05 13.61
CA PRO A 43 -2.11 -1.07 13.82
C PRO A 43 -2.91 -0.50 12.66
N LEU A 44 -2.52 0.65 12.10
CA LEU A 44 -3.20 1.21 10.93
C LEU A 44 -3.08 0.29 9.72
N TYR A 45 -1.91 -0.32 9.50
CA TYR A 45 -1.74 -1.30 8.44
C TYR A 45 -2.66 -2.52 8.63
N LEU A 46 -2.80 -3.04 9.85
CA LEU A 46 -3.73 -4.14 10.10
C LEU A 46 -5.18 -3.76 9.77
N ASN A 47 -5.64 -2.57 10.20
CA ASN A 47 -6.98 -2.11 9.88
C ASN A 47 -7.19 -2.05 8.36
N ILE A 48 -6.21 -1.54 7.61
CA ILE A 48 -6.25 -1.52 6.15
C ILE A 48 -6.35 -2.93 5.55
N LEU A 49 -5.66 -3.93 6.11
CA LEU A 49 -5.81 -5.31 5.64
C LEU A 49 -7.20 -5.89 5.96
N GLN A 50 -7.72 -5.61 7.15
CA GLN A 50 -9.02 -6.10 7.58
C GLN A 50 -10.17 -5.48 6.80
N ASP A 51 -10.01 -4.23 6.36
CA ASP A 51 -11.00 -3.53 5.56
C ASP A 51 -10.76 -3.78 4.07
N GLU A 52 -9.67 -3.27 3.51
CA GLU A 52 -9.49 -3.20 2.06
C GLU A 52 -9.09 -4.55 1.44
N LEU A 53 -8.15 -5.29 2.04
CA LEU A 53 -7.75 -6.61 1.50
C LEU A 53 -8.88 -7.63 1.65
N LYS A 54 -9.49 -7.71 2.83
CA LYS A 54 -10.58 -8.67 3.08
C LYS A 54 -11.80 -8.37 2.21
N ASN A 55 -12.21 -7.11 2.10
CA ASN A 55 -13.32 -6.72 1.21
C ASN A 55 -13.00 -7.04 -0.26
N THR A 56 -11.72 -6.94 -0.67
CA THR A 56 -11.30 -7.35 -2.02
C THR A 56 -11.46 -8.85 -2.24
N ILE A 57 -11.01 -9.66 -1.28
CA ILE A 57 -11.14 -11.12 -1.34
C ILE A 57 -12.62 -11.50 -1.42
N ASP A 58 -13.45 -10.92 -0.57
CA ASP A 58 -14.89 -11.18 -0.54
C ASP A 58 -15.60 -10.71 -1.83
N PHE A 59 -15.25 -9.53 -2.35
CA PHE A 59 -15.85 -8.96 -3.57
C PHE A 59 -15.57 -9.81 -4.82
N TYR A 60 -14.36 -10.37 -4.91
CA TYR A 60 -13.97 -11.27 -5.99
C TYR A 60 -14.31 -12.74 -5.73
N GLU A 61 -14.99 -13.03 -4.61
CA GLU A 61 -15.35 -14.40 -4.19
C GLU A 61 -14.13 -15.34 -4.13
N LEU A 62 -12.96 -14.79 -3.78
CA LEU A 62 -11.72 -15.55 -3.66
C LEU A 62 -11.71 -16.32 -2.34
N SER A 63 -11.19 -17.54 -2.36
CA SER A 63 -10.93 -18.27 -1.12
C SER A 63 -9.66 -17.74 -0.46
N PRO A 64 -9.69 -17.30 0.82
CA PRO A 64 -8.47 -16.92 1.54
C PRO A 64 -7.40 -18.02 1.55
N SER A 65 -7.79 -19.30 1.52
CA SER A 65 -6.86 -20.43 1.48
C SER A 65 -6.04 -20.51 0.19
N ASP A 66 -6.56 -19.94 -0.89
CA ASP A 66 -6.00 -20.04 -2.24
C ASP A 66 -5.29 -18.74 -2.64
N VAL A 67 -5.32 -17.72 -1.77
CA VAL A 67 -4.70 -16.41 -1.99
C VAL A 67 -3.30 -16.40 -1.37
N ILE A 68 -2.31 -16.08 -2.21
CA ILE A 68 -0.96 -15.75 -1.74
C ILE A 68 -0.87 -14.24 -1.58
N PHE A 69 -0.84 -13.78 -0.33
CA PHE A 69 -0.65 -12.36 -0.04
C PHE A 69 0.83 -11.95 -0.13
N GLN A 70 1.12 -10.95 -0.97
CA GLN A 70 2.47 -10.40 -1.13
C GLN A 70 2.53 -8.96 -0.60
N HIS A 71 3.50 -8.67 0.25
CA HIS A 71 3.86 -7.32 0.67
C HIS A 71 5.38 -7.16 0.80
N ASP A 72 5.87 -5.93 0.90
CA ASP A 72 7.28 -5.67 1.16
C ASP A 72 7.68 -6.03 2.62
N ASN A 73 8.98 -6.01 2.89
CA ASN A 73 9.54 -6.41 4.18
C ASN A 73 9.65 -5.25 5.20
N GLU A 74 8.87 -4.18 5.06
CA GLU A 74 8.90 -3.04 5.97
C GLU A 74 8.56 -3.44 7.42
N PRO A 75 9.20 -2.85 8.45
CA PRO A 75 9.01 -3.23 9.85
C PRO A 75 7.55 -3.21 10.33
N LYS A 76 6.73 -2.30 9.80
CA LYS A 76 5.29 -2.19 10.10
C LYS A 76 4.48 -3.38 9.58
N HIS A 77 4.81 -3.89 8.40
CA HIS A 77 4.18 -5.08 7.81
C HIS A 77 4.64 -6.37 8.53
N LYS A 78 5.81 -6.31 9.18
CA LYS A 78 6.35 -7.37 10.04
C LYS A 78 5.99 -7.22 11.52
N SER A 79 5.11 -6.29 11.87
CA SER A 79 4.70 -6.15 13.27
C SER A 79 4.04 -7.44 13.75
N ARG A 80 4.24 -7.80 15.02
CA ARG A 80 3.69 -9.04 15.60
C ARG A 80 2.17 -9.16 15.38
N LEU A 81 1.48 -8.03 15.52
CA LEU A 81 0.04 -7.91 15.35
C LEU A 81 -0.41 -8.27 13.92
N VAL A 82 0.30 -7.77 12.91
CA VAL A 82 0.02 -8.10 11.49
C VAL A 82 0.35 -9.55 11.19
N GLN A 83 1.48 -10.06 11.69
CA GLN A 83 1.90 -11.44 11.46
C GLN A 83 0.95 -12.46 12.11
N GLN A 84 0.39 -12.13 13.28
CA GLN A 84 -0.62 -12.97 13.93
C GLN A 84 -1.89 -13.02 13.10
N TRP A 85 -2.39 -11.88 12.63
CA TRP A 85 -3.60 -11.84 11.81
C TRP A 85 -3.44 -12.55 10.46
N LEU A 86 -2.27 -12.48 9.82
CA LEU A 86 -1.98 -13.23 8.59
C LEU A 86 -1.92 -14.76 8.78
N GLN A 87 -1.85 -15.24 10.02
CA GLN A 87 -1.83 -16.67 10.37
C GLN A 87 -3.18 -17.18 10.86
N GLU A 88 -4.18 -16.31 11.02
CA GLU A 88 -5.57 -16.67 11.35
C GLU A 88 -6.27 -17.29 10.14
#